data_AF-A0A2R6BV69-F1
#
_entry.id   AF-A0A2R6BV69-F1
#
_cell.length_a   1.000
_cell.length_b   1.000
_cell.length_c   1.000
_cell.angle_alpha   90.00
_cell.angle_beta   90.00
_cell.angle_gamma   90.00
#
_symmetry.space_group_name_H-M   'P 1'
#
loop_
_entity.id
_entity.type
_entity.pdbx_description
1 polymer ?
#
loop_
_entity_poly.entity_id
_entity_poly.type
_entity_poly.pdbx_seq_one_letter_code
_entity_poly.pdbx_strand_id
1 'polypeptide(L)'
;MSLKNGDFILLDYTARIKETSELFDTTSADVAKREGVYREDVVYEPLLVVVGEGWVVPGLDKELLKSNVGERRVVEIPPSEAFGERDQSKIRIIPERELVKQGVRPEVGQRLEVNGQVAVVRSISGGRVQLDFNHPHSGKTLVYEFEVKKVITDQAEKALALIHRYTPSISPEKFKLSFNDTTVRVELPEDVVYSEGLQNFKIRVARDLIKYLDNVETVEFLERFTYKLKEEKKAEAQPSETTPQETPKPPVQAGDEQAEKTTG
;
A
#
# COMPACT_ATOMS: atom_id res chain seq x y z
N MET A 1 30.20 8.00 -7.84
CA MET A 1 29.46 8.39 -9.05
C MET A 1 28.48 9.46 -8.64
N SER A 2 28.51 10.62 -9.29
CA SER A 2 27.59 11.72 -9.01
C SER A 2 26.24 11.45 -9.67
N LEU A 3 25.16 11.78 -8.97
CA LEU A 3 23.79 11.58 -9.47
C LEU A 3 23.37 12.67 -10.45
N LYS A 4 22.49 12.31 -11.40
CA LYS A 4 21.86 13.24 -12.36
C LYS A 4 20.34 13.06 -12.39
N ASN A 5 19.65 14.05 -12.93
CA ASN A 5 18.19 13.95 -13.15
C ASN A 5 17.87 12.72 -14.00
N GLY A 6 16.81 12.00 -13.63
CA GLY A 6 16.38 10.76 -14.28
C GLY A 6 17.12 9.50 -13.80
N ASP A 7 18.14 9.62 -12.94
CA ASP A 7 18.74 8.44 -12.32
C ASP A 7 17.72 7.75 -11.40
N PHE A 8 17.62 6.43 -11.55
CA PHE A 8 16.85 5.58 -10.65
C PHE A 8 17.73 5.21 -9.46
N ILE A 9 17.26 5.50 -8.25
CA ILE A 9 18.01 5.20 -7.04
C ILE A 9 17.15 4.49 -6.00
N LEU A 10 17.81 3.71 -5.14
CA LEU A 10 17.26 3.24 -3.88
C LEU A 10 17.82 4.11 -2.75
N LEU A 11 16.92 4.81 -2.06
CA LEU A 11 17.23 5.80 -1.05
C LEU A 11 16.80 5.32 0.33
N ASP A 12 17.75 5.18 1.25
CA ASP A 12 17.43 5.08 2.66
C ASP A 12 17.37 6.46 3.29
N TYR A 13 16.39 6.72 4.14
CA TYR A 13 16.33 7.97 4.89
C TYR A 13 15.59 7.86 6.22
N THR A 14 15.88 8.83 7.08
CA THR A 14 15.09 9.19 8.25
C THR A 14 14.93 10.69 8.26
N ALA A 15 13.68 11.15 8.32
CA ALA A 15 13.31 12.55 8.34
C ALA A 15 12.73 12.90 9.71
N ARG A 16 13.14 14.04 10.27
CA ARG A 16 12.64 14.55 11.55
C ARG A 16 12.24 16.01 11.44
N ILE A 17 11.31 16.44 12.28
CA ILE A 17 10.99 17.88 12.42
C ILE A 17 12.11 18.53 13.23
N LYS A 18 12.76 19.57 12.70
CA LYS A 18 13.93 20.21 13.32
C LYS A 18 13.63 20.73 14.73
N GLU A 19 12.47 21.35 14.90
CA GLU A 19 12.11 22.07 16.13
C GLU A 19 11.78 21.11 17.29
N THR A 20 11.28 19.91 17.00
CA THR A 20 10.81 18.95 18.03
C THR A 20 11.63 17.67 18.07
N SER A 21 12.50 17.43 17.08
CA SER A 21 13.17 16.14 16.83
C SER A 21 12.23 14.94 16.64
N GLU A 22 10.92 15.21 16.50
CA GLU A 22 9.89 14.22 16.24
C GLU A 22 10.17 13.51 14.91
N LEU A 23 10.07 12.18 14.90
CA LEU A 23 10.18 11.39 13.69
C LEU A 23 9.04 11.77 12.73
N PHE A 24 9.41 12.26 11.55
CA PHE A 24 8.47 12.59 10.49
C PHE A 24 8.20 11.37 9.60
N ASP A 25 9.27 10.73 9.12
CA ASP A 25 9.19 9.56 8.23
C ASP A 25 10.52 8.79 8.23
N THR A 26 10.50 7.49 7.89
CA THR A 26 11.72 6.67 7.80
C THR A 26 11.52 5.42 6.94
N THR A 27 12.56 5.03 6.20
CA THR A 27 12.66 3.73 5.53
C THR A 27 13.13 2.61 6.47
N SER A 28 13.58 2.94 7.68
CA SER A 28 14.17 1.97 8.61
C SER A 28 13.15 1.43 9.61
N ALA A 29 12.90 0.12 9.55
CA ALA A 29 12.07 -0.59 10.52
C ALA A 29 12.61 -0.42 11.96
N ASP A 30 13.92 -0.45 12.13
CA ASP A 30 14.56 -0.35 13.44
C ASP A 30 14.38 1.02 14.07
N VAL A 31 14.48 2.09 13.26
CA VAL A 31 14.18 3.45 13.71
C VAL A 31 12.70 3.56 14.07
N ALA A 32 11.80 3.09 13.21
CA ALA A 32 10.36 3.13 13.47
C ALA A 32 9.98 2.40 14.77
N LYS A 33 10.57 1.22 15.04
CA LYS A 33 10.36 0.45 16.27
C LYS A 33 10.88 1.18 17.50
N ARG A 34 12.10 1.74 17.42
CA ARG A 34 12.72 2.47 18.54
C ARG A 34 11.91 3.71 18.93
N GLU A 35 11.31 4.37 17.96
CA GLU A 35 10.50 5.58 18.15
C GLU A 35 9.02 5.27 18.44
N GLY A 36 8.63 3.99 18.48
CA GLY A 36 7.26 3.57 18.81
C GLY A 36 6.22 3.87 17.73
N VAL A 37 6.64 4.09 16.47
CA VAL A 37 5.76 4.40 15.33
C VAL A 37 5.76 3.31 14.25
N TYR A 38 6.32 2.14 14.56
CA TYR A 38 6.32 0.99 13.65
C TYR A 38 4.90 0.56 13.31
N ARG A 39 4.68 0.24 12.03
CA ARG A 39 3.41 -0.22 11.50
C ARG A 39 3.59 -1.55 10.76
N GLU A 40 2.80 -2.55 11.11
CA GLU A 40 2.90 -3.90 10.51
C GLU A 40 2.44 -3.92 9.04
N ASP A 41 1.56 -3.01 8.64
CA ASP A 41 1.05 -2.84 7.28
C ASP A 41 2.01 -2.07 6.36
N VAL A 42 3.16 -1.64 6.87
CA VAL A 42 4.17 -0.88 6.12
C VAL A 42 5.40 -1.74 5.86
N VAL A 43 5.87 -1.73 4.61
CA VAL A 43 7.15 -2.32 4.24
C VAL A 43 8.24 -1.26 4.37
N TYR A 44 9.21 -1.55 5.24
CA TYR A 44 10.33 -0.67 5.54
C TYR A 44 11.58 -1.13 4.78
N GLU A 45 11.88 -0.44 3.70
CA GLU A 45 12.99 -0.74 2.79
C GLU A 45 13.44 0.53 2.05
N PRO A 46 14.62 0.51 1.40
CA PRO A 46 15.08 1.63 0.59
C PRO A 46 14.05 2.08 -0.44
N LEU A 47 13.69 3.36 -0.41
CA LEU A 47 12.66 3.93 -1.28
C LEU A 47 13.19 4.09 -2.70
N LEU A 48 12.45 3.61 -3.70
CA LEU A 48 12.69 3.96 -5.09
C LEU A 48 12.41 5.45 -5.34
N VAL A 49 13.41 6.17 -5.85
CA VAL A 49 13.31 7.57 -6.28
C VAL A 49 13.89 7.71 -7.69
N VAL A 50 13.18 8.45 -8.55
CA VAL A 50 13.75 8.96 -9.80
C VAL A 50 14.17 10.39 -9.55
N VAL A 51 15.47 10.65 -9.59
CA VAL A 51 16.04 11.94 -9.16
C VAL A 51 15.50 13.07 -10.03
N GLY A 52 14.95 14.11 -9.38
CA GLY A 52 14.45 15.31 -10.05
C GLY A 52 13.03 15.19 -10.64
N GLU A 53 12.34 14.07 -10.41
CA GLU A 53 10.94 13.88 -10.83
C GLU A 53 9.92 14.28 -9.76
N GLY A 54 10.35 14.85 -8.63
CA GLY A 54 9.46 15.32 -7.57
C GLY A 54 8.80 14.18 -6.78
N TRP A 55 9.48 13.04 -6.65
CA TRP A 55 9.00 11.89 -5.87
C TRP A 55 9.26 12.05 -4.37
N VAL A 56 10.16 12.95 -4.02
CA VAL A 56 10.45 13.41 -2.66
C VAL A 56 10.26 14.93 -2.60
N VAL A 57 10.38 15.51 -1.40
CA VAL A 57 10.27 16.96 -1.24
C VAL A 57 11.35 17.69 -2.06
N PRO A 58 11.06 18.88 -2.63
CA PRO A 58 11.97 19.58 -3.54
C PRO A 58 13.39 19.79 -3.01
N GLY A 59 13.54 20.08 -1.71
CA GLY A 59 14.86 20.26 -1.10
C GLY A 59 15.68 18.98 -1.06
N LEU A 60 15.04 17.82 -0.88
CA LEU A 60 15.74 16.54 -0.87
C LEU A 60 16.20 16.19 -2.28
N ASP A 61 15.35 16.40 -3.29
CA ASP A 61 15.71 16.19 -4.70
C ASP A 61 16.94 17.02 -5.10
N LYS A 62 17.03 18.28 -4.65
CA LYS A 62 18.21 19.13 -4.88
C LYS A 62 19.47 18.61 -4.19
N GLU A 63 19.34 18.05 -2.99
CA GLU A 63 20.47 17.50 -2.24
C GLU A 63 20.95 16.16 -2.79
N LEU A 64 20.04 15.34 -3.35
CA LEU A 64 20.41 14.09 -4.03
C LEU A 64 21.38 14.35 -5.19
N LEU A 65 21.15 15.39 -5.99
CA LEU A 65 22.05 15.78 -7.09
C LEU A 65 23.49 16.13 -6.66
N LYS A 66 23.67 16.51 -5.39
CA LYS A 66 24.98 16.84 -4.81
C LYS A 66 25.63 15.65 -4.11
N SER A 67 24.96 14.50 -4.06
CA SER A 67 25.34 13.35 -3.26
C SER A 67 25.95 12.24 -4.11
N ASN A 68 26.71 11.36 -3.47
CA ASN A 68 27.24 10.15 -4.10
C ASN A 68 26.61 8.88 -3.52
N VAL A 69 26.64 7.80 -4.30
CA VAL A 69 26.23 6.47 -3.84
C VAL A 69 27.07 6.03 -2.65
N GLY A 70 26.41 5.53 -1.60
CA GLY A 70 27.01 5.09 -0.33
C GLY A 70 27.38 6.22 0.63
N GLU A 71 27.21 7.48 0.24
CA GLU A 71 27.46 8.63 1.11
C GLU A 71 26.25 8.86 2.02
N ARG A 72 26.50 8.92 3.34
CA ARG A 72 25.50 9.33 4.33
C ARG A 72 25.56 10.84 4.50
N ARG A 73 24.44 11.52 4.30
CA ARG A 73 24.33 12.98 4.45
C ARG A 73 23.21 13.35 5.40
N VAL A 74 23.41 14.46 6.10
CA VAL A 74 22.38 15.10 6.94
C VAL A 74 22.16 16.49 6.37
N VAL A 75 20.91 16.80 6.02
CA VAL A 75 20.53 18.07 5.40
C VAL A 75 19.29 18.65 6.09
N GLU A 76 19.25 19.97 6.18
CA GLU A 76 18.08 20.69 6.65
C GLU A 76 17.30 21.25 5.45
N ILE A 77 16.01 20.96 5.41
CA ILE A 77 15.10 21.36 4.35
C ILE A 77 14.12 22.39 4.93
N PRO A 78 14.22 23.66 4.53
CA PRO A 78 13.30 24.69 5.01
C PRO A 78 11.87 24.45 4.51
N PRO A 79 10.84 25.05 5.14
CA PRO A 79 9.45 24.83 4.75
C PRO A 79 9.19 25.12 3.27
N SER A 80 9.79 26.18 2.73
CA SER A 80 9.71 26.56 1.30
C SER A 80 10.17 25.46 0.33
N GLU A 81 11.01 24.53 0.77
CA GLU A 81 11.50 23.39 -0.03
C GLU A 81 10.95 22.04 0.46
N ALA A 82 10.04 22.04 1.44
CA ALA A 82 9.34 20.88 1.97
C ALA A 82 7.84 20.96 1.65
N PHE A 83 7.01 21.27 2.66
CA PHE A 83 5.54 21.32 2.56
C PHE A 83 4.97 22.73 2.38
N GLY A 84 5.83 23.71 2.11
CA GLY A 84 5.48 25.11 1.97
C GLY A 84 5.45 25.88 3.30
N GLU A 85 5.45 27.19 3.17
CA GLU A 85 5.24 28.10 4.29
C GLU A 85 3.82 27.99 4.83
N ARG A 86 3.66 28.24 6.13
CA ARG A 86 2.34 28.24 6.75
C ARG A 86 1.61 29.54 6.40
N ASP A 87 0.51 29.41 5.66
CA ASP A 87 -0.28 30.54 5.20
C ASP A 87 -1.24 31.00 6.30
N GLN A 88 -1.05 32.23 6.78
CA GLN A 88 -1.91 32.84 7.82
C GLN A 88 -3.34 33.07 7.31
N SER A 89 -3.56 33.23 6.00
CA SER A 89 -4.90 33.41 5.43
C SER A 89 -5.73 32.13 5.50
N LYS A 90 -5.08 30.96 5.65
CA LYS A 90 -5.70 29.66 5.88
C LYS A 90 -5.98 29.36 7.35
N ILE A 91 -5.74 30.31 8.24
CA ILE A 91 -6.13 30.22 9.65
C ILE A 91 -7.42 31.01 9.82
N ARG A 92 -8.51 30.32 10.16
CA ARG A 92 -9.83 30.94 10.33
C ARG A 92 -10.26 30.89 11.78
N ILE A 93 -10.99 31.92 12.20
CA ILE A 93 -11.57 32.00 13.53
C ILE A 93 -13.06 31.70 13.40
N ILE A 94 -13.52 30.65 14.09
CA ILE A 94 -14.92 30.27 14.13
C ILE A 94 -15.43 30.37 15.58
N PRO A 95 -16.63 30.91 15.84
CA PRO A 95 -17.24 30.85 17.16
C PRO A 95 -17.43 29.39 17.60
N GLU A 96 -16.98 29.05 18.80
CA GLU A 96 -17.10 27.69 19.35
C GLU A 96 -18.56 27.19 19.33
N ARG A 97 -19.51 28.10 19.60
CA ARG A 97 -20.95 27.80 19.56
C ARG A 97 -21.43 27.28 18.22
N GLU A 98 -20.80 27.68 17.12
CA GLU A 98 -21.16 27.21 15.78
C GLU A 98 -20.76 25.75 15.57
N LEU A 99 -19.56 25.36 16.03
CA LEU A 99 -19.10 23.98 16.03
C LEU A 99 -19.98 23.11 16.96
N VAL A 100 -20.30 23.61 18.16
CA VAL A 100 -21.16 22.89 19.12
C VAL A 100 -22.58 22.68 18.57
N LYS A 101 -23.14 23.64 17.83
CA LYS A 101 -24.44 23.47 17.15
C LYS A 101 -24.42 22.36 16.10
N GLN A 102 -23.26 22.08 15.53
CA GLN A 102 -23.04 20.97 14.60
C GLN A 102 -22.68 19.66 15.32
N GLY A 103 -22.77 19.63 16.67
CA GLY A 103 -22.44 18.47 17.48
C GLY A 103 -20.94 18.28 17.72
N VAL A 104 -20.10 19.23 17.32
CA VAL A 104 -18.64 19.15 17.45
C VAL A 104 -18.19 19.92 18.69
N ARG A 105 -17.53 19.23 19.62
CA ARG A 105 -16.80 19.87 20.73
C ARG A 105 -15.32 19.92 20.36
N PRO A 106 -14.77 21.10 20.01
CA PRO A 106 -13.39 21.20 19.56
C PRO A 106 -12.42 21.03 20.72
N GLU A 107 -11.32 20.32 20.48
CA GLU A 107 -10.17 20.22 21.38
C GLU A 107 -8.89 20.65 20.68
N VAL A 108 -7.95 21.27 21.39
CA VAL A 108 -6.68 21.71 20.79
C VAL A 108 -5.92 20.51 20.23
N GLY A 109 -5.46 20.61 18.99
CA GLY A 109 -4.81 19.53 18.25
C GLY A 109 -5.78 18.62 17.48
N GLN A 110 -7.09 18.68 17.75
CA GLN A 110 -8.08 17.87 17.06
C GLN A 110 -8.17 18.23 15.58
N ARG A 111 -8.30 17.20 14.72
CA ARG A 111 -8.61 17.36 13.29
C ARG A 111 -10.12 17.38 13.11
N LEU A 112 -10.62 18.42 12.47
CA LEU A 112 -12.04 18.63 12.18
C LEU A 112 -12.25 18.76 10.69
N GLU A 113 -13.33 18.19 10.16
CA GLU A 113 -13.77 18.47 8.81
C GLU A 113 -14.78 19.62 8.83
N VAL A 114 -14.47 20.70 8.12
CA VAL A 114 -15.32 21.89 8.02
C VAL A 114 -15.48 22.22 6.53
N ASN A 115 -16.71 22.10 6.03
CA ASN A 115 -17.05 22.34 4.62
C ASN A 115 -16.21 21.49 3.64
N GLY A 116 -15.99 20.21 3.97
CA GLY A 116 -15.18 19.30 3.15
C GLY A 116 -13.67 19.55 3.21
N GLN A 117 -13.21 20.47 4.07
CA GLN A 117 -11.79 20.73 4.30
C GLN A 117 -11.39 20.30 5.70
N VAL A 118 -10.31 19.55 5.81
CA VAL A 118 -9.73 19.17 7.11
C VAL A 118 -8.95 20.36 7.68
N ALA A 119 -9.25 20.72 8.92
CA ALA A 119 -8.53 21.72 9.70
C ALA A 119 -8.05 21.14 11.03
N VAL A 120 -6.99 21.72 11.58
CA VAL A 120 -6.50 21.42 12.94
C VAL A 120 -6.92 22.55 13.88
N VAL A 121 -7.48 22.20 15.03
CA VAL A 121 -7.77 23.19 16.09
C VAL A 121 -6.45 23.66 16.69
N ARG A 122 -6.08 24.91 16.44
CA ARG A 122 -4.82 25.50 16.93
C ARG A 122 -4.93 25.99 18.37
N SER A 123 -6.04 26.63 18.70
CA SER A 123 -6.28 27.20 20.03
C SER A 123 -7.76 27.49 20.24
N ILE A 124 -8.21 27.43 21.49
CA ILE A 124 -9.55 27.82 21.91
C ILE A 124 -9.39 28.91 22.96
N SER A 125 -9.97 30.08 22.73
CA SER A 125 -9.88 31.20 23.67
C SER A 125 -11.11 32.11 23.57
N GLY A 126 -11.75 32.40 24.71
CA GLY A 126 -12.90 33.30 24.79
C GLY A 126 -14.06 32.92 23.87
N GLY A 127 -14.38 31.62 23.76
CA GLY A 127 -15.43 31.10 22.88
C GLY A 127 -15.12 31.20 21.38
N ARG A 128 -13.88 31.48 21.00
CA ARG A 128 -13.38 31.50 19.62
C ARG A 128 -12.38 30.38 19.41
N VAL A 129 -12.54 29.68 18.29
CA VAL A 129 -11.71 28.54 17.90
C VAL A 129 -10.90 28.94 16.68
N GLN A 130 -9.58 28.83 16.78
CA GLN A 130 -8.69 28.99 15.62
C GLN A 130 -8.55 27.65 14.92
N LEU A 131 -8.98 27.58 13.67
CA LEU A 131 -8.87 26.41 12.80
C LEU A 131 -7.82 26.68 11.74
N ASP A 132 -6.89 25.74 11.60
CA ASP A 132 -5.79 25.83 10.65
C ASP A 132 -5.98 24.85 9.49
N PHE A 133 -6.18 25.38 8.30
CA PHE A 133 -6.43 24.62 7.07
C PHE A 133 -5.15 24.39 6.24
N ASN A 134 -3.96 24.69 6.79
CA ASN A 134 -2.71 24.37 6.12
C ASN A 134 -2.44 22.85 6.11
N HIS A 135 -1.54 22.40 5.21
CA HIS A 135 -1.01 21.04 5.31
C HIS A 135 -0.39 20.84 6.71
N PRO A 136 -0.56 19.69 7.37
CA PRO A 136 -0.14 19.49 8.77
C PRO A 136 1.33 19.84 9.07
N HIS A 137 2.19 19.71 8.07
CA HIS A 137 3.64 19.96 8.18
C HIS A 137 4.09 21.30 7.55
N SER A 138 3.16 22.19 7.17
CA SER A 138 3.51 23.52 6.64
C SER A 138 4.18 24.38 7.70
N GLY A 139 5.22 25.11 7.30
CA GLY A 139 6.03 25.95 8.18
C GLY A 139 7.00 25.19 9.08
N LYS A 140 7.16 23.86 8.92
CA LYS A 140 8.14 23.06 9.67
C LYS A 140 9.41 22.85 8.84
N THR A 141 10.57 22.96 9.49
CA THR A 141 11.85 22.58 8.87
C THR A 141 12.06 21.08 9.08
N LEU A 142 12.48 20.37 8.03
CA LEU A 142 12.77 18.94 8.11
C LEU A 142 14.28 18.70 8.14
N VAL A 143 14.74 17.79 8.98
CA VAL A 143 16.11 17.28 8.97
C VAL A 143 16.08 15.90 8.36
N TYR A 144 16.66 15.75 7.18
CA TYR A 144 16.82 14.46 6.50
C TYR A 144 18.21 13.92 6.74
N GLU A 145 18.28 12.71 7.28
CA GLU A 145 19.46 11.87 7.24
C GLU A 145 19.23 10.79 6.19
N PHE A 146 20.04 10.75 5.14
CA PHE A 146 19.83 9.84 4.02
C PHE A 146 21.12 9.23 3.47
N GLU A 147 20.98 8.10 2.80
CA GLU A 147 22.05 7.39 2.09
C GLU A 147 21.50 6.82 0.77
N VAL A 148 22.19 7.10 -0.33
CA VAL A 148 21.86 6.50 -1.62
C VAL A 148 22.48 5.11 -1.68
N LYS A 149 21.66 4.06 -1.54
CA LYS A 149 22.14 2.67 -1.44
C LYS A 149 22.58 2.12 -2.79
N LYS A 150 21.84 2.43 -3.84
CA LYS A 150 22.05 1.87 -5.18
C LYS A 150 21.55 2.82 -6.26
N VAL A 151 22.25 2.85 -7.39
CA VAL A 151 21.74 3.38 -8.66
C VAL A 151 21.33 2.20 -9.53
N ILE A 152 20.10 2.21 -10.04
CA ILE A 152 19.55 1.16 -10.88
C ILE A 152 19.74 1.54 -12.35
N THR A 153 20.63 0.82 -13.04
CA THR A 153 20.89 1.05 -14.46
C THR A 153 20.21 0.04 -15.36
N ASP A 154 20.00 -1.18 -14.88
CA ASP A 154 19.38 -2.27 -15.64
C ASP A 154 17.87 -2.01 -15.86
N GLN A 155 17.41 -2.21 -17.09
CA GLN A 155 16.04 -1.89 -17.48
C GLN A 155 15.00 -2.83 -16.86
N ALA A 156 15.34 -4.12 -16.69
CA ALA A 156 14.46 -5.07 -16.01
C ALA A 156 14.35 -4.76 -14.52
N GLU A 157 15.47 -4.38 -13.88
CA GLU A 157 15.46 -3.95 -12.49
C GLU A 157 14.66 -2.65 -12.30
N LYS A 158 14.82 -1.65 -13.18
CA LYS A 158 13.98 -0.43 -13.16
C LYS A 158 12.50 -0.79 -13.27
N ALA A 159 12.14 -1.67 -14.20
CA ALA A 159 10.76 -2.11 -14.39
C ALA A 159 10.19 -2.78 -13.13
N LEU A 160 10.94 -3.69 -12.51
CA LEU A 160 10.56 -4.34 -11.26
C LEU A 160 10.41 -3.33 -10.11
N ALA A 161 11.31 -2.37 -9.99
CA ALA A 161 11.24 -1.35 -8.95
C ALA A 161 10.00 -0.44 -9.14
N LEU A 162 9.68 -0.06 -10.39
CA LEU A 162 8.46 0.70 -10.72
C LEU A 162 7.19 -0.08 -10.38
N ILE A 163 7.16 -1.39 -10.65
CA ILE A 163 6.05 -2.26 -10.27
C ILE A 163 5.94 -2.34 -8.74
N HIS A 164 7.05 -2.61 -8.06
CA HIS A 164 7.09 -2.80 -6.61
C HIS A 164 6.61 -1.58 -5.83
N ARG A 165 6.87 -0.37 -6.34
CA ARG A 165 6.33 0.89 -5.80
C ARG A 165 4.80 0.87 -5.62
N TYR A 166 4.07 0.15 -6.47
CA TYR A 166 2.61 0.01 -6.37
C TYR A 166 2.14 -1.25 -5.64
N THR A 167 3.05 -2.20 -5.38
CA THR A 167 2.78 -3.47 -4.68
C THR A 167 3.88 -3.77 -3.65
N PRO A 168 4.10 -2.90 -2.65
CA PRO A 168 5.22 -3.06 -1.71
C PRO A 168 5.13 -4.35 -0.89
N SER A 169 3.92 -4.85 -0.62
CA SER A 169 3.72 -6.11 0.11
C SER A 169 4.03 -7.38 -0.71
N ILE A 170 4.37 -7.23 -2.00
CA ILE A 170 4.59 -8.36 -2.92
C ILE A 170 6.03 -8.31 -3.40
N SER A 171 6.75 -9.40 -3.18
CA SER A 171 8.15 -9.51 -3.62
C SER A 171 8.29 -9.28 -5.13
N PRO A 172 9.22 -8.41 -5.58
CA PRO A 172 9.46 -8.15 -6.99
C PRO A 172 9.71 -9.41 -7.83
N GLU A 173 10.34 -10.44 -7.23
CA GLU A 173 10.70 -11.69 -7.90
C GLU A 173 9.50 -12.51 -8.38
N LYS A 174 8.30 -12.26 -7.83
CA LYS A 174 7.07 -12.92 -8.27
C LYS A 174 6.59 -12.45 -9.64
N PHE A 175 7.00 -11.25 -10.05
CA PHE A 175 6.69 -10.71 -11.37
C PHE A 175 7.71 -11.25 -12.39
N LYS A 176 7.21 -11.79 -13.51
CA LYS A 176 8.10 -12.16 -14.61
C LYS A 176 8.01 -11.13 -15.71
N LEU A 177 9.16 -10.67 -16.15
CA LEU A 177 9.27 -9.68 -17.22
C LEU A 177 9.84 -10.32 -18.48
N SER A 178 9.32 -9.92 -19.63
CA SER A 178 9.97 -10.18 -20.92
C SER A 178 9.92 -8.92 -21.78
N PHE A 179 11.03 -8.63 -22.44
CA PHE A 179 11.21 -7.46 -23.30
C PHE A 179 11.27 -7.93 -24.77
N ASN A 180 10.54 -7.26 -25.65
CA ASN A 180 10.56 -7.51 -27.09
C ASN A 180 10.39 -6.20 -27.87
N ASP A 181 11.41 -5.77 -28.59
CA ASP A 181 11.46 -4.50 -29.34
C ASP A 181 11.01 -3.30 -28.51
N THR A 182 9.76 -2.86 -28.67
CA THR A 182 9.14 -1.74 -27.95
C THR A 182 8.11 -2.16 -26.89
N THR A 183 8.00 -3.46 -26.64
CA THR A 183 7.00 -4.07 -25.75
C THR A 183 7.64 -4.64 -24.48
N VAL A 184 7.07 -4.28 -23.33
CA VAL A 184 7.34 -4.94 -22.04
C VAL A 184 6.13 -5.77 -21.67
N ARG A 185 6.31 -7.07 -21.47
CA ARG A 185 5.27 -7.95 -20.93
C ARG A 185 5.55 -8.24 -19.46
N VAL A 186 4.53 -8.05 -18.64
CA VAL A 186 4.53 -8.30 -17.20
C VAL A 186 3.57 -9.45 -16.90
N GLU A 187 4.11 -10.61 -16.50
CA GLU A 187 3.30 -11.70 -15.93
C GLU A 187 2.98 -11.39 -14.49
N LEU A 188 1.68 -11.29 -14.19
CA LEU A 188 1.18 -10.94 -12.86
C LEU A 188 1.08 -12.20 -11.99
N PRO A 189 1.57 -12.14 -10.74
CA PRO A 189 1.36 -13.22 -9.80
C PRO A 189 -0.09 -13.24 -9.30
N GLU A 190 -0.53 -14.39 -8.80
CA GLU A 190 -1.92 -14.68 -8.44
C GLU A 190 -2.48 -13.71 -7.39
N ASP A 191 -1.66 -13.31 -6.41
CA ASP A 191 -2.00 -12.33 -5.37
C ASP A 191 -2.33 -10.94 -5.95
N VAL A 192 -1.69 -10.55 -7.06
CA VAL A 192 -2.02 -9.31 -7.77
C VAL A 192 -3.29 -9.48 -8.60
N VAL A 193 -3.45 -10.62 -9.28
CA VAL A 193 -4.61 -10.88 -10.15
C VAL A 193 -5.93 -10.77 -9.39
N TYR A 194 -5.97 -11.21 -8.14
CA TYR A 194 -7.17 -11.14 -7.29
C TYR A 194 -7.24 -9.90 -6.40
N SER A 195 -6.30 -8.95 -6.55
CA SER A 195 -6.28 -7.73 -5.73
C SER A 195 -7.36 -6.72 -6.16
N GLU A 196 -7.90 -6.00 -5.17
CA GLU A 196 -8.75 -4.85 -5.44
C GLU A 196 -7.96 -3.75 -6.16
N GLY A 197 -8.56 -3.12 -7.17
CA GLY A 197 -7.92 -2.03 -7.89
C GLY A 197 -6.86 -2.44 -8.91
N LEU A 198 -6.78 -3.73 -9.29
CA LEU A 198 -5.88 -4.25 -10.32
C LEU A 198 -5.80 -3.38 -11.59
N GLN A 199 -6.93 -2.89 -12.10
CA GLN A 199 -6.93 -2.06 -13.31
C GLN A 199 -6.22 -0.72 -13.09
N ASN A 200 -6.40 -0.09 -11.92
CA ASN A 200 -5.68 1.14 -11.57
C ASN A 200 -4.19 0.88 -11.42
N PHE A 201 -3.82 -0.26 -10.83
CA PHE A 201 -2.44 -0.72 -10.78
C PHE A 201 -1.84 -0.83 -12.19
N LYS A 202 -2.51 -1.55 -13.11
CA LYS A 202 -2.04 -1.72 -14.49
C LYS A 202 -1.84 -0.38 -15.21
N ILE A 203 -2.79 0.55 -15.08
CA ILE A 203 -2.70 1.87 -15.71
C ILE A 203 -1.51 2.66 -15.19
N ARG A 204 -1.28 2.64 -13.86
CA ARG A 204 -0.17 3.35 -13.22
C ARG A 204 1.18 2.75 -13.62
N VAL A 205 1.30 1.43 -13.52
CA VAL A 205 2.51 0.71 -13.94
C VAL A 205 2.79 0.94 -15.42
N ALA A 206 1.82 0.76 -16.30
CA ALA A 206 2.04 0.97 -17.74
C ALA A 206 2.51 2.40 -18.05
N ARG A 207 1.89 3.41 -17.42
CA ARG A 207 2.30 4.81 -17.57
C ARG A 207 3.76 5.01 -17.17
N ASP A 208 4.16 4.48 -16.02
CA ASP A 208 5.52 4.66 -15.52
C ASP A 208 6.54 3.87 -16.34
N LEU A 209 6.22 2.64 -16.75
CA LEU A 209 7.10 1.84 -17.61
C LEU A 209 7.34 2.53 -18.96
N ILE A 210 6.28 3.05 -19.60
CA ILE A 210 6.39 3.81 -20.86
C ILE A 210 7.16 5.11 -20.66
N LYS A 211 6.91 5.82 -19.54
CA LYS A 211 7.56 7.11 -19.29
C LYS A 211 9.06 6.98 -19.04
N TYR A 212 9.47 5.97 -18.27
CA TYR A 212 10.82 5.94 -17.70
C TYR A 212 11.75 4.88 -18.27
N LEU A 213 11.23 3.85 -18.94
CA LEU A 213 12.09 2.84 -19.56
C LEU A 213 12.42 3.23 -20.98
N ASP A 214 13.63 2.85 -21.40
CA ASP A 214 14.13 3.16 -22.72
C ASP A 214 13.36 2.37 -23.79
N ASN A 215 12.90 3.05 -24.84
CA ASN A 215 12.27 2.44 -26.01
C ASN A 215 11.01 1.61 -25.73
N VAL A 216 10.22 1.92 -24.70
CA VAL A 216 8.96 1.22 -24.40
C VAL A 216 7.75 2.01 -24.89
N GLU A 217 6.98 1.42 -25.80
CA GLU A 217 5.73 2.00 -26.33
C GLU A 217 4.49 1.21 -25.89
N THR A 218 4.65 -0.10 -25.69
CA THR A 218 3.55 -1.01 -25.34
C THR A 218 3.86 -1.77 -24.06
N VAL A 219 2.86 -1.88 -23.18
CA VAL A 219 2.94 -2.70 -21.97
C VAL A 219 1.82 -3.73 -22.00
N GLU A 220 2.20 -5.00 -21.97
CA GLU A 220 1.26 -6.13 -21.90
C GLU A 220 1.23 -6.71 -20.49
N PHE A 221 0.03 -6.98 -19.98
CA PHE A 221 -0.13 -7.71 -18.72
C PHE A 221 -0.66 -9.11 -19.00
N LEU A 222 0.07 -10.13 -18.55
CA LEU A 222 -0.34 -11.53 -18.65
C LEU A 222 -0.88 -12.00 -17.30
N GLU A 223 -2.16 -12.36 -17.29
CA GLU A 223 -2.84 -13.02 -16.17
C GLU A 223 -3.03 -14.49 -16.50
N ARG A 224 -2.74 -15.39 -15.55
CA ARG A 224 -2.93 -16.83 -15.73
C ARG A 224 -4.00 -17.34 -14.78
N PHE A 225 -5.09 -17.85 -15.34
CA PHE A 225 -6.14 -18.53 -14.58
C PHE A 225 -6.03 -20.03 -14.79
N THR A 226 -5.52 -20.75 -13.79
CA THR A 226 -5.42 -22.21 -13.84
C THR A 226 -6.52 -22.85 -13.02
N TYR A 227 -7.41 -23.60 -13.66
CA TYR A 227 -8.39 -24.44 -12.98
C TYR A 227 -7.91 -25.89 -13.00
N LYS A 228 -7.67 -26.48 -11.82
CA LYS A 228 -7.46 -27.93 -11.70
C LYS A 228 -8.83 -28.57 -11.54
N LEU A 229 -9.33 -29.22 -12.59
CA LEU A 229 -10.46 -30.14 -12.44
C LEU A 229 -10.04 -31.20 -11.39
N LYS A 230 -10.79 -31.31 -10.29
CA LYS A 230 -10.69 -32.51 -9.45
C LYS A 230 -11.09 -33.67 -10.35
N GLU A 231 -10.22 -34.66 -10.51
CA GLU A 231 -10.62 -35.95 -11.06
C GLU A 231 -11.73 -36.50 -10.16
N GLU A 232 -12.98 -36.39 -10.62
CA GLU A 232 -14.07 -37.16 -10.04
C GLU A 232 -13.68 -38.63 -10.20
N LYS A 233 -13.59 -39.34 -9.07
CA LYS A 233 -13.41 -40.78 -9.03
C LYS A 233 -14.46 -41.44 -9.93
N LYS A 234 -14.07 -41.81 -11.15
CA LYS A 234 -14.64 -42.94 -11.87
C LYS A 234 -14.22 -44.21 -11.13
N ALA A 235 -14.85 -44.47 -10.00
CA ALA A 235 -14.83 -45.78 -9.35
C ALA A 235 -16.18 -46.45 -9.64
N GLU A 236 -16.19 -47.12 -10.79
CA GLU A 236 -16.82 -48.41 -11.04
C GLU A 236 -18.19 -48.68 -10.38
N ALA A 237 -19.24 -48.54 -11.18
CA ALA A 237 -20.34 -49.48 -11.12
C ALA A 237 -19.82 -50.86 -11.57
N GLN A 238 -19.62 -51.78 -10.62
CA GLN A 238 -19.72 -53.22 -10.87
C GLN A 238 -20.77 -53.81 -9.92
N PRO A 239 -21.67 -54.69 -10.40
CA PRO A 239 -22.73 -55.26 -9.59
C PRO A 239 -22.16 -56.34 -8.68
N SER A 240 -22.43 -56.28 -7.36
CA SER A 240 -22.15 -57.40 -6.47
C SER A 240 -23.18 -58.50 -6.69
N GLU A 241 -22.76 -59.56 -7.39
CA GLU A 241 -23.40 -60.87 -7.30
C GLU A 241 -23.21 -61.41 -5.87
N THR A 242 -24.31 -61.59 -5.13
CA THR A 242 -24.35 -62.45 -3.95
C THR A 242 -25.37 -63.55 -4.19
N THR A 243 -24.86 -64.75 -4.46
CA THR A 243 -25.64 -65.99 -4.47
C THR A 243 -26.02 -66.38 -3.02
N PRO A 244 -27.19 -67.02 -2.78
CA PRO A 244 -27.80 -67.10 -1.44
C PRO A 244 -27.22 -68.24 -0.59
N GLN A 245 -27.02 -68.00 0.71
CA GLN A 245 -26.85 -69.06 1.70
C GLN A 245 -28.15 -69.29 2.48
N GLU A 246 -28.51 -70.57 2.58
CA GLU A 246 -29.74 -71.13 3.14
C GLU A 246 -29.95 -70.86 4.63
N THR A 247 -31.21 -70.62 4.96
CA THR A 247 -31.82 -70.63 6.31
C THR A 247 -31.81 -71.99 6.99
N PRO A 248 -31.77 -72.02 8.33
CA PRO A 248 -32.59 -72.94 9.11
C PRO A 248 -33.81 -72.24 9.74
N LYS A 249 -34.97 -72.88 9.63
CA LYS A 249 -36.31 -72.47 10.13
C LYS A 249 -36.48 -72.76 11.65
N PRO A 250 -37.58 -72.37 12.32
CA PRO A 250 -37.60 -71.58 13.56
C PRO A 250 -38.13 -72.38 14.77
N PRO A 251 -38.35 -71.70 15.91
CA PRO A 251 -39.60 -71.98 16.63
C PRO A 251 -40.46 -70.74 16.87
N VAL A 252 -41.75 -71.04 16.79
CA VAL A 252 -42.96 -70.26 17.03
C VAL A 252 -42.99 -69.66 18.43
N GLN A 253 -43.45 -68.42 18.59
CA GLN A 253 -44.28 -68.02 19.72
C GLN A 253 -45.32 -66.96 19.30
N ALA A 254 -46.50 -67.13 19.90
CA ALA A 254 -47.80 -66.66 19.46
C ALA A 254 -48.28 -65.38 20.17
N GLY A 255 -49.28 -64.74 19.56
CA GLY A 255 -50.16 -63.72 20.18
C GLY A 255 -49.50 -62.35 20.29
N ASP A 256 -50.16 -61.22 20.03
CA ASP A 256 -51.57 -60.94 20.29
C ASP A 256 -52.11 -59.83 19.37
N GLU A 257 -53.41 -59.69 19.47
CA GLU A 257 -54.39 -59.19 18.51
C GLU A 257 -54.68 -57.68 18.62
N GLN A 258 -55.43 -57.19 17.62
CA GLN A 258 -56.24 -55.94 17.52
C GLN A 258 -55.68 -54.88 16.55
N ALA A 259 -56.27 -54.67 15.37
CA ALA A 259 -57.61 -54.11 15.07
C ALA A 259 -57.74 -52.68 15.63
N GLU A 260 -58.18 -51.65 14.91
CA GLU A 260 -59.13 -51.55 13.81
C GLU A 260 -59.07 -50.09 13.28
N LYS A 261 -59.34 -49.89 11.97
CA LYS A 261 -60.23 -48.88 11.35
C LYS A 261 -60.13 -47.38 11.79
N THR A 262 -60.31 -46.37 10.96
CA THR A 262 -61.18 -46.24 9.79
C THR A 262 -60.87 -44.93 9.06
N THR A 263 -61.04 -44.97 7.75
CA THR A 263 -61.29 -43.85 6.84
C THR A 263 -62.56 -43.08 7.21
N GLY A 264 -62.55 -41.77 6.95
CA GLY A 264 -63.70 -40.88 6.91
C GLY A 264 -63.29 -39.53 6.37
#